data_AF-A0A7I7SZ70-F1
#
_entry.id   AF-A0A7I7SZ70-F1
#
_cell.length_a   1.000
_cell.length_b   1.000
_cell.length_c   1.000
_cell.angle_alpha   90.00
_cell.angle_beta   90.00
_cell.angle_gamma   90.00
#
_symmetry.space_group_name_H-M   'P 1'
#
loop_
_entity.id
_entity.type
_entity.pdbx_description
1 polymer ?
#
loop_
_entity_poly.entity_id
_entity_poly.type
_entity_poly.pdbx_seq_one_letter_code
_entity_poly.pdbx_strand_id
1 'polypeptide(L)' 'MKIEVDFGLCEANAICMGIIPEVFEVDDQDCLHVHNDDVTPENEAQIRDAVRQCPRQAISIKE' A
#
# COMPACT_ATOMS: atom_id res chain seq x y z
N MET A 1 8.81 -11.79 1.00
CA MET A 1 8.13 -10.77 0.19
C MET A 1 7.71 -9.64 1.11
N LYS A 2 8.08 -8.42 0.74
CA LYS A 2 7.79 -7.20 1.51
C LYS A 2 7.17 -6.14 0.61
N ILE A 3 6.30 -5.32 1.18
CA ILE A 3 5.78 -4.11 0.56
C ILE A 3 6.90 -3.05 0.54
N GLU A 4 7.09 -2.39 -0.58
CA GLU A 4 7.93 -1.20 -0.70
C GLU A 4 7.10 -0.05 -1.25
N VAL A 5 7.23 1.14 -0.64
CA VAL A 5 6.51 2.35 -1.04
C VAL A 5 7.50 3.45 -1.40
N ASP A 6 7.37 3.98 -2.61
CA ASP A 6 8.02 5.23 -3.01
C ASP A 6 7.16 6.42 -2.54
N PHE A 7 7.50 6.96 -1.36
CA PHE A 7 6.81 8.13 -0.79
C PHE A 7 7.02 9.41 -1.60
N GLY A 8 8.03 9.47 -2.48
CA GLY A 8 8.20 10.59 -3.41
C GLY A 8 7.18 10.58 -4.56
N LEU A 9 6.62 9.42 -4.88
CA LEU A 9 5.54 9.26 -5.86
C LEU A 9 4.14 9.21 -5.23
N CYS A 10 4.05 8.87 -3.94
CA CYS A 10 2.77 8.77 -3.25
C CYS A 10 2.11 10.16 -3.12
N GLU A 11 0.85 10.24 -3.56
CA GLU A 11 0.01 11.46 -3.47
C GLU A 11 -1.23 11.22 -2.60
N ALA A 12 -1.17 10.26 -1.66
CA ALA A 12 -2.20 10.03 -0.63
C ALA A 12 -3.64 9.81 -1.15
N ASN A 13 -3.80 9.25 -2.35
CA ASN A 13 -5.12 8.98 -2.96
C ASN A 13 -5.99 7.96 -2.19
N ALA A 14 -5.47 7.34 -1.13
CA ALA A 14 -6.15 6.39 -0.23
C ALA A 14 -6.78 5.13 -0.86
N ILE A 15 -6.52 4.83 -2.14
CA ILE A 15 -7.03 3.61 -2.80
C ILE A 15 -6.52 2.34 -2.10
N CYS A 16 -5.24 2.31 -1.71
CA CYS A 16 -4.65 1.17 -0.99
C CYS A 16 -5.31 0.93 0.38
N MET A 17 -5.55 2.00 1.15
CA MET A 17 -6.30 1.96 2.42
C MET A 17 -7.74 1.45 2.20
N GLY A 18 -8.40 1.82 1.09
CA GLY A 18 -9.71 1.30 0.75
C GLY A 18 -9.75 -0.21 0.44
N ILE A 19 -8.62 -0.81 0.07
CA ILE A 19 -8.50 -2.23 -0.29
C ILE A 19 -8.09 -3.09 0.91
N ILE A 20 -7.13 -2.61 1.71
CA ILE A 20 -6.58 -3.33 2.87
C ILE A 20 -6.15 -2.34 3.97
N PRO A 21 -7.10 -1.77 4.72
CA PRO A 21 -6.85 -0.71 5.70
C PRO A 21 -6.01 -1.18 6.91
N GLU A 22 -5.95 -2.48 7.19
CA GLU A 22 -5.10 -3.05 8.23
C GLU A 22 -3.60 -2.98 7.88
N VAL A 23 -3.25 -2.74 6.61
CA VAL A 23 -1.88 -2.60 6.11
C VAL A 23 -1.56 -1.15 5.77
N PHE A 24 -2.48 -0.46 5.11
CA PHE A 24 -2.29 0.92 4.63
C PHE A 24 -3.27 1.87 5.31
N GLU A 25 -2.76 2.95 5.88
CA GLU A 25 -3.56 4.04 6.44
C GLU A 25 -3.12 5.36 5.81
N VAL A 26 -4.06 6.16 5.29
CA VAL A 26 -3.79 7.56 4.97
C VAL A 26 -4.41 8.40 6.07
N ASP A 27 -3.59 9.18 6.77
CA ASP A 27 -4.03 10.01 7.89
C ASP A 27 -4.70 11.33 7.45
N ASP A 28 -5.09 12.16 8.41
CA ASP A 28 -5.73 13.46 8.17
C ASP A 28 -4.74 14.54 7.66
N GLN A 29 -3.44 14.23 7.59
CA GLN A 29 -2.40 15.08 7.03
C GLN A 29 -1.94 14.58 5.65
N ASP A 30 -2.74 13.76 4.98
CA ASP A 30 -2.45 13.18 3.66
C ASP A 30 -1.12 12.41 3.63
N CYS A 31 -0.77 11.73 4.72
CA CYS A 31 0.42 10.90 4.81
C CYS A 31 0.04 9.41 4.86
N LEU A 32 0.66 8.62 3.97
CA LEU A 32 0.52 7.17 3.97
C LEU A 32 1.38 6.54 5.06
N HIS A 33 0.79 5.68 5.88
CA HIS A 33 1.43 4.81 6.85
C HIS A 33 1.26 3.35 6.42
N VAL A 34 2.31 2.56 6.62
CA VAL A 34 2.30 1.11 6.41
C VAL A 34 2.43 0.43 7.76
N HIS A 35 1.36 -0.19 8.26
CA HIS A 35 1.35 -0.82 9.58
C HIS A 35 2.08 -2.17 9.59
N ASN A 36 1.99 -2.91 8.49
CA ASN A 36 2.65 -4.18 8.30
C ASN A 36 3.08 -4.31 6.83
N ASP A 37 4.38 -4.46 6.59
CA ASP A 37 4.95 -4.61 5.27
C ASP A 37 5.09 -6.07 4.82
N ASP A 38 4.71 -7.05 5.65
CA ASP A 38 4.74 -8.47 5.28
C ASP A 38 3.66 -8.83 4.26
N VAL A 39 4.10 -9.41 3.15
CA VAL A 39 3.21 -10.07 2.17
C VAL A 39 3.16 -11.56 2.49
N THR A 40 2.02 -12.00 3.02
CA THR A 40 1.72 -13.39 3.40
C THR A 40 0.71 -14.00 2.44
N PRO A 41 0.55 -15.33 2.39
CA PRO A 41 -0.45 -15.97 1.53
C PRO A 41 -1.88 -15.46 1.76
N GLU A 42 -2.20 -15.03 2.98
CA GLU A 42 -3.53 -14.56 3.37
C GLU A 42 -3.84 -13.16 2.82
N ASN A 43 -2.85 -12.26 2.76
CA ASN A 43 -3.03 -10.86 2.35
C ASN A 43 -2.52 -10.57 0.92
N GLU A 44 -1.81 -11.51 0.29
CA GLU A 44 -1.14 -11.30 -0.99
C GLU A 44 -2.10 -10.82 -2.09
N ALA A 45 -3.31 -11.38 -2.16
CA ALA A 45 -4.29 -10.99 -3.18
C ALA A 45 -4.70 -9.51 -3.06
N GLN A 46 -4.97 -9.03 -1.84
CA GLN A 46 -5.34 -7.64 -1.58
C GLN A 46 -4.15 -6.70 -1.77
N ILE A 47 -2.95 -7.08 -1.34
CA ILE A 47 -1.74 -6.26 -1.55
C ILE A 47 -1.45 -6.13 -3.05
N ARG A 48 -1.56 -7.21 -3.83
CA ARG A 48 -1.39 -7.15 -5.29
C ARG A 48 -2.44 -6.27 -5.95
N ASP A 49 -3.67 -6.26 -5.45
CA ASP A 49 -4.71 -5.36 -5.94
C ASP A 49 -4.40 -3.90 -5.59
N ALA A 50 -3.94 -3.62 -4.37
CA ALA A 50 -3.49 -2.29 -3.96
C ALA A 50 -2.31 -1.78 -4.80
N VAL A 51 -1.33 -2.64 -5.10
CA VAL A 51 -0.23 -2.35 -6.01
C VAL A 51 -0.75 -1.98 -7.41
N ARG A 52 -1.66 -2.79 -7.96
CA ARG A 52 -2.22 -2.58 -9.30
C ARG A 52 -3.06 -1.30 -9.40
N GLN A 53 -3.81 -0.98 -8.35
CA GLN A 53 -4.75 0.15 -8.34
C GLN A 53 -4.12 1.45 -7.86
N CYS A 54 -2.87 1.44 -7.36
CA CYS A 54 -2.15 2.66 -6.98
C CYS A 54 -2.02 3.60 -8.20
N PRO A 55 -2.67 4.78 -8.21
CA PRO A 55 -2.70 5.65 -9.38
C PRO A 55 -1.32 6.15 -9.83
N ARG A 56 -0.38 6.25 -8.88
CA ARG A 56 0.99 6.71 -9.10
C ARG A 56 2.00 5.57 -9.22
N GLN A 57 1.56 4.31 -9.10
CA GLN A 57 2.42 3.12 -9.04
C GLN A 57 3.52 3.23 -7.98
N ALA A 58 3.18 3.85 -6.84
CA ALA A 58 4.11 4.08 -5.73
C ALA A 58 4.35 2.83 -4.87
N ILE A 59 3.52 1.79 -5.01
CA ILE A 59 3.57 0.58 -4.18
C ILE A 59 4.13 -0.58 -5.03
N SER A 60 5.06 -1.36 -4.48
CA SER A 60 5.59 -2.57 -5.11
C SER A 60 5.80 -3.70 -4.09
N ILE A 61 6.03 -4.93 -4.57
CA ILE A 61 6.40 -6.09 -3.75
C ILE A 61 7.82 -6.49 -4.13
N LYS A 62 8.71 -6.63 -3.14
CA LYS A 62 10.07 -7.16 -3.27
C LYS A 62 10.19 -8.51 -2.59
N GLU A 63 11.22 -9.30 -2.95
CA GLU A 63 11.53 -10.57 -2.28
C GLU A 63 11.94 -10.38 -0.81
#